data_AF-A0A3A9Y6U2-F1
#
_entry.id   AF-A0A3A9Y6U2-F1
#
_cell.length_a   1.000
_cell.length_b   1.000
_cell.length_c   1.000
_cell.angle_alpha   90.00
_cell.angle_beta   90.00
_cell.angle_gamma   90.00
#
_symmetry.space_group_name_H-M   'P 1'
#
loop_
_entity.id
_entity.type
_entity.pdbx_description
1 polymer ?
#
loop_
_entity_poly.entity_id
_entity_poly.type
_entity_poly.pdbx_seq_one_letter_code
_entity_poly.pdbx_strand_id
1 'polypeptide(L)'
;MVARIELADVQNASLLLFVIPPFEAAVWLIAVALTVLLTYRLSKSRSAALVVATILLVAFGWFTNWGPFQPASYWITHRWAFDAVADGVRDGRIGASREYYGELLPRHLRDLSTNGRAAVVGSQDDKPVVFLPQWLGIPDDAGGYVYLDATPRSDLSVDLFGVPVRVSGGQELGDGWWYVLPGD
;
A
#
# COMPACT_ATOMS: atom_id res chain seq x y z
N MET A 1 9.56 10.22 -31.48
CA MET A 1 10.27 10.58 -30.23
C MET A 1 9.41 10.27 -29.00
N VAL A 2 8.49 9.30 -29.07
CA VAL A 2 7.55 8.92 -27.99
C VAL A 2 8.01 7.61 -27.32
N ALA A 3 8.48 6.64 -28.09
CA ALA A 3 8.97 5.34 -27.60
C ALA A 3 10.21 5.40 -26.66
N ARG A 4 10.95 6.51 -26.60
CA ARG A 4 12.06 6.67 -25.64
C ARG A 4 11.62 7.20 -24.28
N ILE A 5 10.46 7.84 -24.21
CA ILE A 5 9.91 8.38 -22.95
C ILE A 5 9.21 7.24 -22.20
N GLU A 6 8.42 6.42 -22.90
CA GLU A 6 7.78 5.23 -22.34
C GLU A 6 8.79 4.23 -21.75
N LEU A 7 9.94 4.03 -22.40
CA LEU A 7 10.98 3.12 -21.88
C LEU A 7 11.66 3.65 -20.61
N ALA A 8 11.77 4.98 -20.48
CA ALA A 8 12.40 5.63 -19.33
C ALA A 8 11.45 5.70 -18.13
N ASP A 9 10.15 5.91 -18.34
CA ASP A 9 9.13 5.89 -17.28
C ASP A 9 8.96 4.49 -16.69
N VAL A 10 8.86 3.46 -17.54
CA VAL A 10 8.77 2.07 -17.07
C VAL A 10 10.02 1.67 -16.27
N GLN A 11 11.20 2.16 -16.66
CA GLN A 11 12.45 1.92 -15.92
C GLN A 11 12.47 2.60 -14.56
N ASN A 12 11.93 3.81 -14.41
CA ASN A 12 11.97 4.53 -13.13
C ASN A 12 10.90 4.06 -12.14
N ALA A 13 9.68 3.79 -12.62
CA ALA A 13 8.59 3.24 -11.80
C ALA A 13 8.92 1.85 -11.26
N SER A 14 9.51 0.99 -12.11
CA SER A 14 10.00 -0.33 -11.69
C SER A 14 11.13 -0.22 -10.68
N LEU A 15 12.08 0.72 -10.84
CA LEU A 15 13.20 0.87 -9.89
C LEU A 15 12.72 1.16 -8.46
N LEU A 16 11.77 2.07 -8.26
CA LEU A 16 11.28 2.37 -6.90
C LEU A 16 10.50 1.20 -6.30
N LEU A 17 9.68 0.52 -7.11
CA LEU A 17 8.98 -0.71 -6.72
C LEU A 17 9.96 -1.82 -6.29
N PHE A 18 11.13 -1.91 -6.95
CA PHE A 18 12.14 -2.93 -6.65
C PHE A 18 13.20 -2.48 -5.62
N VAL A 19 13.34 -1.19 -5.33
CA VAL A 19 14.36 -0.67 -4.40
C VAL A 19 13.79 -0.39 -3.02
N ILE A 20 12.62 0.25 -2.92
CA ILE A 20 12.07 0.71 -1.64
C ILE A 20 11.78 -0.48 -0.71
N PRO A 21 11.05 -1.54 -1.12
CA PRO A 21 10.73 -2.62 -0.19
C PRO A 21 11.96 -3.43 0.25
N PRO A 22 12.94 -3.78 -0.62
CA PRO A 22 14.17 -4.43 -0.15
C PRO A 22 15.03 -3.54 0.75
N PHE A 23 15.05 -2.23 0.50
CA PHE A 23 15.74 -1.28 1.36
C PHE A 23 15.08 -1.20 2.75
N GLU A 24 13.75 -1.06 2.79
CA GLU A 24 12.98 -1.09 4.04
C GLU A 24 13.23 -2.40 4.79
N ALA A 25 13.20 -3.53 4.07
CA ALA A 25 13.51 -4.84 4.63
C ALA A 25 14.92 -4.91 5.22
N ALA A 26 15.93 -4.38 4.52
CA ALA A 26 17.30 -4.34 5.02
C ALA A 26 17.41 -3.50 6.31
N VAL A 27 16.75 -2.33 6.36
CA VAL A 27 16.73 -1.47 7.56
C VAL A 27 16.11 -2.20 8.75
N TRP A 28 14.97 -2.87 8.55
CA TRP A 28 14.34 -3.66 9.59
C TRP A 28 15.22 -4.82 10.05
N LEU A 29 15.81 -5.58 9.13
CA LEU A 29 16.70 -6.70 9.48
C LEU A 29 17.90 -6.23 10.30
N ILE A 30 18.48 -5.08 9.97
CA ILE A 30 19.56 -4.47 10.76
C ILE A 30 19.06 -4.09 12.16
N ALA A 31 17.90 -3.43 12.27
CA ALA A 31 17.31 -3.04 13.55
C ALA A 31 16.99 -4.26 14.43
N VAL A 32 16.43 -5.32 13.86
CA VAL A 32 16.18 -6.60 14.55
C VAL A 32 17.49 -7.22 15.01
N ALA A 33 18.49 -7.35 14.13
CA ALA A 33 19.76 -7.95 14.44
C ALA A 33 20.49 -7.21 15.59
N LEU A 34 20.54 -5.89 15.53
CA LEU A 34 21.15 -5.06 16.58
C LEU A 34 20.41 -5.21 17.91
N THR A 35 19.07 -5.17 17.89
CA THR A 35 18.26 -5.28 19.11
C THR A 35 18.42 -6.66 19.76
N VAL A 36 18.43 -7.72 18.96
CA VAL A 36 18.65 -9.10 19.45
C VAL A 36 20.07 -9.25 20.00
N LEU A 37 21.08 -8.71 19.31
CA LEU A 37 22.48 -8.78 19.76
C LEU A 37 22.69 -8.01 21.07
N LEU A 38 22.12 -6.81 21.20
CA LEU A 38 22.15 -6.03 22.43
C LEU A 38 21.43 -6.75 23.57
N THR A 39 20.23 -7.28 23.31
CA THR A 39 19.46 -8.03 24.31
C THR A 39 20.22 -9.28 24.76
N TYR A 40 20.84 -10.01 23.84
CA TYR A 40 21.65 -11.18 24.15
C TYR A 40 22.88 -10.85 24.99
N ARG A 41 23.52 -9.69 24.75
CA ARG A 41 24.70 -9.25 25.51
C ARG A 41 24.35 -8.69 26.89
N LEU A 42 23.20 -8.04 27.04
CA LEU A 42 22.79 -7.36 28.27
C LEU A 42 21.93 -8.22 29.19
N SER A 43 21.20 -9.19 28.63
CA SER A 43 20.35 -10.11 29.39
C SER A 43 21.15 -11.30 29.92
N LYS A 44 20.96 -11.66 31.20
CA LYS A 44 21.42 -12.95 31.74
C LYS A 44 20.61 -14.13 31.21
N SER A 45 19.47 -13.88 30.56
CA SER A 45 18.56 -14.89 30.05
C SER A 45 18.48 -14.89 28.53
N ARG A 46 18.88 -16.01 27.92
CA ARG A 46 18.78 -16.23 26.46
C ARG A 46 17.32 -16.28 25.98
N SER A 47 16.37 -16.65 26.84
CA SER A 47 14.95 -16.67 26.47
C SER A 47 14.39 -15.26 26.21
N ALA A 48 14.87 -14.24 26.93
CA ALA A 48 14.45 -12.86 26.70
C ALA A 48 14.87 -12.37 25.30
N ALA A 49 16.09 -12.71 24.86
CA ALA A 49 16.56 -12.36 23.52
C ALA A 49 15.72 -13.05 22.43
N LEU A 50 15.32 -14.31 22.65
CA LEU A 50 14.48 -15.04 21.70
C LEU A 50 13.07 -14.41 21.59
N VAL A 51 12.45 -14.07 22.72
CA VAL A 51 11.13 -13.41 22.73
C VAL A 51 11.18 -12.07 22.00
N VAL A 52 12.20 -11.25 22.27
CA VAL A 52 12.40 -9.97 21.58
C VAL A 52 12.60 -10.19 20.08
N ALA A 53 13.43 -11.17 19.68
CA ALA A 53 13.62 -11.51 18.27
C ALA A 53 12.31 -11.89 17.59
N THR A 54 11.50 -12.75 18.23
CA THR A 54 10.21 -13.19 17.68
C THR A 54 9.25 -12.02 17.51
N ILE A 55 9.11 -11.16 18.52
CA ILE A 55 8.25 -9.97 18.43
C ILE A 55 8.69 -9.06 17.30
N LEU A 56 9.99 -8.83 17.16
CA LEU A 56 10.54 -7.97 16.11
C LEU A 56 10.38 -8.58 14.71
N LEU A 57 10.51 -9.90 14.55
CA LEU A 57 10.27 -10.57 13.27
C LEU A 57 8.79 -10.52 12.87
N VAL A 58 7.88 -10.66 13.84
CA VAL A 58 6.44 -10.49 13.59
C VAL A 58 6.13 -9.04 13.21
N ALA A 59 6.67 -8.07 13.95
CA ALA A 59 6.53 -6.65 13.63
C ALA A 59 7.10 -6.32 12.25
N PHE A 60 8.26 -6.87 11.90
CA PHE A 60 8.87 -6.71 10.59
C PHE A 60 7.93 -7.17 9.47
N GLY A 61 7.41 -8.40 9.54
CA GLY A 61 6.50 -8.92 8.53
C GLY A 61 5.17 -8.16 8.45
N TRP A 62 4.73 -7.59 9.57
CA TRP A 62 3.50 -6.82 9.66
C TRP A 62 3.63 -5.40 9.09
N PHE A 63 4.68 -4.67 9.47
CA PHE A 63 4.83 -3.25 9.10
C PHE A 63 5.54 -3.01 7.78
N THR A 64 6.27 -4.00 7.25
CA THR A 64 6.93 -3.85 5.95
C THR A 64 5.89 -3.84 4.84
N ASN A 65 5.97 -2.87 3.92
CA ASN A 65 5.08 -2.83 2.78
C ASN A 65 5.50 -3.83 1.68
N TRP A 66 5.08 -5.08 1.84
CA TRP A 66 5.25 -6.14 0.83
C TRP A 66 4.03 -6.29 -0.10
N GLY A 67 3.00 -5.45 0.09
CA GLY A 67 1.78 -5.40 -0.73
C GLY A 67 2.04 -5.35 -2.24
N PRO A 68 3.01 -4.56 -2.75
CA PRO A 68 3.34 -4.51 -4.16
C PRO A 68 3.67 -5.85 -4.83
N PHE A 69 4.18 -6.84 -4.08
CA PHE A 69 4.59 -8.13 -4.65
C PHE A 69 3.55 -9.24 -4.45
N GLN A 70 2.73 -9.13 -3.40
CA GLN A 70 1.75 -10.14 -3.01
C GLN A 70 0.46 -9.46 -2.50
N PRO A 71 -0.25 -8.72 -3.36
CA PRO A 71 -1.34 -7.84 -2.94
C PRO A 71 -2.49 -8.60 -2.26
N ALA A 72 -2.89 -9.75 -2.80
CA ALA A 72 -3.94 -10.57 -2.20
C ALA A 72 -3.57 -11.07 -0.79
N SER A 73 -2.35 -11.58 -0.62
CA SER A 73 -1.89 -12.05 0.69
C SER A 73 -1.77 -10.90 1.70
N TYR A 74 -1.32 -9.72 1.25
CA TYR A 74 -1.21 -8.54 2.10
C TYR A 74 -2.58 -8.05 2.54
N TRP A 75 -3.55 -8.00 1.61
CA TRP A 75 -4.94 -7.68 1.91
C TRP A 75 -5.57 -8.67 2.90
N ILE A 76 -5.36 -9.98 2.74
CA ILE A 76 -5.84 -11.00 3.70
C ILE A 76 -5.21 -10.78 5.07
N THR A 77 -3.90 -10.53 5.14
CA THR A 77 -3.18 -10.36 6.41
C THR A 77 -3.61 -9.09 7.15
N HIS A 78 -3.95 -8.04 6.41
CA HIS A 78 -4.38 -6.75 6.93
C HIS A 78 -5.89 -6.52 6.80
N ARG A 79 -6.67 -7.61 6.67
CA ARG A 79 -8.11 -7.56 6.32
C ARG A 79 -8.89 -6.58 7.20
N TRP A 80 -8.62 -6.59 8.51
CA TRP A 80 -9.25 -5.70 9.49
C TRP A 80 -9.05 -4.21 9.17
N ALA A 81 -7.88 -3.82 8.67
CA ALA A 81 -7.54 -2.44 8.38
C ALA A 81 -8.20 -1.99 7.07
N PHE A 82 -8.23 -2.87 6.07
CA PHE A 82 -9.00 -2.66 4.85
C PHE A 82 -10.50 -2.53 5.13
N ASP A 83 -11.05 -3.34 6.04
CA ASP A 83 -12.44 -3.21 6.48
C ASP A 83 -12.69 -1.88 7.20
N ALA A 84 -11.78 -1.45 8.07
CA ALA A 84 -11.89 -0.16 8.74
C ALA A 84 -11.86 1.03 7.76
N VAL A 85 -11.08 0.94 6.68
CA VAL A 85 -11.11 1.92 5.58
C VAL A 85 -12.46 1.87 4.86
N ALA A 86 -12.91 0.68 4.46
CA ALA A 86 -14.19 0.48 3.77
C ALA A 86 -15.37 1.04 4.58
N ASP A 87 -15.44 0.75 5.88
CA ASP A 87 -16.45 1.31 6.79
C ASP A 87 -16.32 2.82 6.91
N GLY A 88 -15.08 3.34 6.97
CA GLY A 88 -14.82 4.78 6.92
C GLY A 88 -15.36 5.43 5.66
N VAL A 89 -15.25 4.77 4.50
CA VAL A 89 -15.81 5.26 3.23
C VAL A 89 -17.33 5.23 3.23
N ARG A 90 -17.94 4.13 3.68
CA ARG A 90 -19.41 3.98 3.77
C ARG A 90 -20.04 5.02 4.70
N ASP A 91 -19.39 5.33 5.81
CA ASP A 91 -19.83 6.34 6.77
C ASP A 91 -19.50 7.79 6.35
N GLY A 92 -18.79 7.97 5.23
CA GLY A 92 -18.34 9.29 4.74
C GLY A 92 -17.22 9.93 5.55
N ARG A 93 -16.53 9.16 6.42
CA ARG A 93 -15.37 9.60 7.20
C ARG A 93 -14.06 9.57 6.40
N ILE A 94 -14.01 8.77 5.34
CA ILE A 94 -12.91 8.67 4.37
C ILE A 94 -13.48 8.89 2.97
N GLY A 95 -12.77 9.64 2.13
CA GLY A 95 -13.20 9.93 0.77
C GLY A 95 -14.05 11.20 0.64
N ALA A 96 -14.03 12.08 1.65
CA ALA A 96 -14.68 13.38 1.59
C ALA A 96 -13.75 14.46 0.99
N SER A 97 -12.43 14.27 1.13
CA SER A 97 -11.43 15.20 0.62
C SER A 97 -11.28 15.12 -0.90
N ARG A 98 -11.01 16.27 -1.52
CA ARG A 98 -10.65 16.41 -2.95
C ARG A 98 -9.20 16.84 -3.15
N GLU A 99 -8.37 16.73 -2.09
CA GLU A 99 -6.92 16.93 -2.24
C GLU A 99 -6.36 15.92 -3.24
N TYR A 100 -5.44 16.35 -4.10
CA TYR A 100 -4.85 15.50 -5.14
C TYR A 100 -4.24 14.23 -4.57
N TYR A 101 -3.44 14.33 -3.50
CA TYR A 101 -2.88 13.17 -2.80
C TYR A 101 -3.79 12.60 -1.70
N GLY A 102 -5.05 13.02 -1.63
CA GLY A 102 -6.01 12.52 -0.65
C GLY A 102 -5.84 13.08 0.76
N GLU A 103 -6.59 12.54 1.71
CA GLU A 103 -6.52 12.92 3.12
C GLU A 103 -5.67 11.95 3.94
N LEU A 104 -5.16 12.41 5.09
CA LEU A 104 -4.42 11.54 6.00
C LEU A 104 -5.36 10.50 6.62
N LEU A 105 -4.95 9.24 6.54
CA LEU A 105 -5.61 8.17 7.26
C LEU A 105 -5.46 8.36 8.78
N PRO A 106 -6.43 7.84 9.57
CA PRO A 106 -6.23 7.62 11.00
C PRO A 106 -4.90 6.92 11.26
N ARG A 107 -4.17 7.32 12.31
CA ARG A 107 -2.77 6.89 12.53
C ARG A 107 -2.56 5.37 12.44
N HIS A 108 -3.51 4.58 12.94
CA HIS A 108 -3.45 3.12 12.95
C HIS A 108 -3.72 2.45 11.59
N LEU A 109 -4.12 3.22 10.57
CA LEU A 109 -4.35 2.75 9.20
C LEU A 109 -3.31 3.29 8.21
N ARG A 110 -2.41 4.17 8.64
CA ARG A 110 -1.46 4.84 7.74
C ARG A 110 -0.52 3.88 7.04
N ASP A 111 -0.18 2.77 7.68
CA ASP A 111 0.72 1.77 7.10
C ASP A 111 0.11 1.04 5.90
N LEU A 112 -1.20 1.17 5.67
CA LEU A 112 -1.85 0.71 4.45
C LEU A 112 -1.51 1.54 3.22
N SER A 113 -0.77 2.64 3.35
CA SER A 113 -0.37 3.46 2.21
C SER A 113 1.03 4.02 2.41
N THR A 114 1.83 4.05 1.35
CA THR A 114 3.21 4.56 1.39
C THR A 114 3.33 6.02 1.81
N ASN A 115 2.28 6.83 1.64
CA ASN A 115 2.24 8.21 2.14
C ASN A 115 1.27 8.40 3.32
N GLY A 116 0.67 7.32 3.83
CA GLY A 116 -0.32 7.35 4.91
C GLY A 116 -1.61 8.09 4.57
N ARG A 117 -1.95 8.21 3.28
CA ARG A 117 -3.13 8.91 2.79
C ARG A 117 -4.08 8.00 2.02
N ALA A 118 -5.33 8.44 1.90
CA ALA A 118 -6.35 7.86 1.05
C ALA A 118 -6.88 8.93 0.10
N ALA A 119 -6.79 8.69 -1.21
CA ALA A 119 -7.18 9.65 -2.24
C ALA A 119 -8.49 9.24 -2.92
N VAL A 120 -9.34 10.22 -3.23
CA VAL A 120 -10.50 9.98 -4.10
C VAL A 120 -10.04 10.14 -5.54
N VAL A 121 -10.00 9.03 -6.27
CA VAL A 121 -9.46 8.95 -7.65
C VAL A 121 -10.53 8.82 -8.72
N GLY A 122 -11.79 8.82 -8.29
CA GLY A 122 -12.95 8.70 -9.17
C GLY A 122 -14.25 8.60 -8.38
N SER A 123 -15.34 8.39 -9.10
CA SER A 123 -16.64 8.09 -8.51
C SER A 123 -17.48 7.24 -9.45
N GLN A 124 -18.37 6.44 -8.87
CA GLN A 124 -19.38 5.67 -9.60
C GLN A 124 -20.66 5.64 -8.78
N ASP A 125 -21.80 5.93 -9.42
CA ASP A 125 -23.12 5.92 -8.77
C ASP A 125 -23.15 6.75 -7.47
N ASP A 126 -22.55 7.95 -7.53
CA ASP A 126 -22.36 8.87 -6.40
C ASP A 126 -21.50 8.33 -5.23
N LYS A 127 -20.85 7.17 -5.41
CA LYS A 127 -19.91 6.60 -4.44
C LYS A 127 -18.46 6.95 -4.82
N PRO A 128 -17.62 7.38 -3.87
CA PRO A 128 -16.23 7.68 -4.13
C PRO A 128 -15.44 6.38 -4.41
N VAL A 129 -14.49 6.47 -5.35
CA VAL A 129 -13.47 5.44 -5.54
C VAL A 129 -12.23 5.87 -4.77
N VAL A 130 -11.88 5.12 -3.73
CA VAL A 130 -10.80 5.48 -2.80
C VAL A 130 -9.55 4.67 -3.09
N PHE A 131 -8.41 5.33 -3.16
CA PHE A 131 -7.12 4.76 -3.50
C PHE A 131 -6.13 4.85 -2.34
N LEU A 132 -5.46 3.73 -2.07
CA LEU A 132 -4.38 3.57 -1.10
C LEU A 132 -3.07 3.25 -1.84
N PRO A 133 -2.25 4.26 -2.17
CA PRO A 133 -1.03 4.04 -2.95
C PRO A 133 -0.04 3.17 -2.16
N GLN A 134 0.42 2.09 -2.77
CA GLN A 134 1.48 1.23 -2.23
C GLN A 134 2.87 1.63 -2.73
N TRP A 135 2.94 2.37 -3.82
CA TRP A 135 4.17 2.97 -4.31
C TRP A 135 3.81 4.22 -5.11
N LEU A 136 4.79 5.12 -5.22
CA LEU A 136 4.68 6.37 -5.97
C LEU A 136 5.87 6.45 -6.92
N GLY A 137 5.60 6.67 -8.21
CA GLY A 137 6.59 6.93 -9.24
C GLY A 137 7.00 8.40 -9.29
N ILE A 138 7.98 8.69 -10.15
CA ILE A 138 8.43 10.04 -10.49
C ILE A 138 8.35 10.13 -12.03
N PRO A 139 7.71 11.16 -12.62
CA PRO A 139 7.24 12.40 -11.98
C PRO A 139 5.91 12.31 -11.23
N ASP A 140 4.98 11.45 -11.67
CA ASP A 140 3.65 11.26 -11.08
C ASP A 140 3.10 9.94 -11.64
N ASP A 141 3.02 8.92 -10.79
CA ASP A 141 2.51 7.58 -11.10
C ASP A 141 2.27 6.84 -9.78
N ALA A 142 1.37 5.87 -9.75
CA ALA A 142 1.13 5.05 -8.57
C ALA A 142 0.46 3.72 -8.90
N GLY A 143 0.64 2.77 -7.99
CA GLY A 143 -0.14 1.54 -7.95
C GLY A 143 -0.48 1.19 -6.52
N GLY A 144 -1.56 0.42 -6.33
CA GLY A 144 -2.03 0.11 -5.00
C GLY A 144 -3.47 -0.38 -4.95
N TYR A 145 -4.07 -0.24 -3.77
CA TYR A 145 -5.40 -0.75 -3.51
C TYR A 145 -6.46 0.30 -3.82
N VAL A 146 -7.47 -0.09 -4.58
CA VAL A 146 -8.65 0.71 -4.86
C VAL A 146 -9.86 0.08 -4.18
N TYR A 147 -10.64 0.89 -3.49
CA TYR A 147 -11.90 0.53 -2.90
C TYR A 147 -13.05 1.24 -3.59
N LEU A 148 -14.09 0.49 -3.93
CA LEU A 148 -15.37 0.99 -4.34
C LEU A 148 -16.45 0.14 -3.66
N ASP A 149 -17.40 0.80 -2.98
CA ASP A 149 -18.56 0.13 -2.38
C ASP A 149 -19.64 -0.23 -3.43
N ALA A 150 -19.20 -0.79 -4.55
CA ALA A 150 -20.02 -1.25 -5.67
C ALA A 150 -19.17 -2.14 -6.58
N THR A 151 -19.81 -2.87 -7.50
CA THR A 151 -19.10 -3.52 -8.60
C THR A 151 -18.61 -2.44 -9.58
N PRO A 152 -17.31 -2.35 -9.88
CA PRO A 152 -16.81 -1.42 -10.89
C PRO A 152 -17.44 -1.70 -12.25
N ARG A 153 -17.91 -0.66 -12.94
CA ARG A 153 -18.25 -0.77 -14.36
C ARG A 153 -16.99 -1.08 -15.16
N SER A 154 -17.13 -1.84 -16.24
CA SER A 154 -16.00 -2.23 -17.10
C SER A 154 -15.28 -1.03 -17.76
N ASP A 155 -15.94 0.13 -17.84
CA ASP A 155 -15.41 1.38 -18.36
C ASP A 155 -14.93 2.34 -17.26
N LEU A 156 -15.00 1.95 -15.98
CA LEU A 156 -14.55 2.79 -14.87
C LEU A 156 -13.01 2.95 -14.93
N SER A 157 -12.59 4.15 -15.33
CA SER A 157 -11.20 4.59 -15.29
C SER A 157 -10.99 5.52 -14.11
N VAL A 158 -9.87 5.34 -13.40
CA VAL A 158 -9.45 6.15 -12.25
C VAL A 158 -8.07 6.73 -12.50
N ASP A 159 -7.79 7.91 -11.95
CA ASP A 159 -6.50 8.58 -12.08
C ASP A 159 -5.56 8.22 -10.92
N LEU A 160 -4.54 7.41 -11.18
CA LEU A 160 -3.52 7.00 -10.19
C LEU A 160 -2.36 8.00 -10.15
N PHE A 161 -2.67 9.27 -9.94
CA PHE A 161 -1.75 10.41 -9.93
C PHE A 161 -1.04 10.63 -11.27
N GLY A 162 -1.81 10.93 -12.32
CA GLY A 162 -1.31 11.25 -13.65
C GLY A 162 -1.43 10.10 -14.64
N VAL A 163 -1.76 8.88 -14.17
CA VAL A 163 -1.91 7.69 -15.00
C VAL A 163 -3.33 7.13 -14.89
N PRO A 164 -4.15 7.19 -15.97
CA PRO A 164 -5.48 6.60 -15.96
C PRO A 164 -5.40 5.07 -16.05
N VAL A 165 -6.10 4.37 -15.17
CA VAL A 165 -6.13 2.90 -15.09
C VAL A 165 -7.58 2.41 -15.00
N ARG A 166 -7.88 1.27 -15.64
CA ARG A 166 -9.20 0.64 -15.52
C ARG A 166 -9.24 -0.23 -14.27
N VAL A 167 -10.18 0.04 -13.37
CA VAL A 167 -10.31 -0.75 -12.14
C VAL A 167 -10.55 -2.23 -12.45
N SER A 168 -11.37 -2.53 -13.46
CA SER A 168 -11.66 -3.90 -13.89
C SER A 168 -10.49 -4.63 -14.57
N GLY A 169 -9.41 -3.93 -14.93
CA GLY A 169 -8.18 -4.53 -15.45
C GLY A 169 -7.28 -5.08 -14.32
N GLY A 170 -7.45 -4.57 -13.11
CA GLY A 170 -6.68 -4.98 -11.94
C GLY A 170 -7.10 -6.33 -11.35
N GLN A 171 -6.42 -6.71 -10.28
CA GLN A 171 -6.71 -7.92 -9.52
C GLN A 171 -7.86 -7.68 -8.53
N GLU A 172 -8.98 -8.37 -8.70
CA GLU A 172 -10.06 -8.39 -7.70
C GLU A 172 -9.60 -9.11 -6.42
N LEU A 173 -9.78 -8.48 -5.27
CA LEU A 173 -9.44 -9.03 -3.95
C LEU A 173 -10.67 -9.48 -3.17
N GLY A 174 -11.84 -8.94 -3.50
CA GLY A 174 -13.10 -9.15 -2.82
C GLY A 174 -13.54 -7.95 -1.98
N ASP A 175 -14.81 -7.95 -1.56
CA ASP A 175 -15.39 -6.92 -0.67
C ASP A 175 -15.21 -5.48 -1.16
N GLY A 176 -15.23 -5.29 -2.48
CA GLY A 176 -15.07 -3.97 -3.14
C GLY A 176 -13.61 -3.54 -3.32
N TRP A 177 -12.64 -4.37 -2.91
CA TRP A 177 -11.21 -4.09 -3.07
C TRP A 177 -10.64 -4.68 -4.36
N TRP A 178 -9.82 -3.87 -5.01
CA TRP A 178 -9.05 -4.18 -6.21
C TRP A 178 -7.60 -3.75 -5.99
N TYR A 179 -6.66 -4.47 -6.58
CA TYR A 179 -5.29 -4.03 -6.71
C TYR A 179 -5.01 -3.65 -8.16
N VAL A 180 -4.54 -2.43 -8.38
CA VAL A 180 -4.31 -1.86 -9.71
C VAL A 180 -2.87 -1.38 -9.86
N LEU A 181 -2.34 -1.59 -11.05
CA LEU A 181 -1.05 -1.09 -11.51
C LEU A 181 -1.23 -0.30 -12.82
N PRO A 182 -0.30 0.62 -13.11
CA PRO A 182 -0.20 1.24 -14.43
C PRO A 182 -0.08 0.17 -15.52
N GLY A 183 -0.97 0.26 -16.52
CA GLY A 183 -1.02 -0.69 -17.63
C GLY A 183 -2.09 -1.77 -17.53
N ASP A 184 -2.82 -1.85 -16.42
CA ASP A 184 -4.05 -2.65 -16.26
C ASP A 184 -5.27 -2.00 -16.97
#